data_AF-T1X3A8-F1
#
_entry.id   AF-T1X3A8-F1
#
_cell.length_a   1.000
_cell.length_b   1.000
_cell.length_c   1.000
_cell.angle_alpha   90.00
_cell.angle_beta   90.00
_cell.angle_gamma   90.00
#
_symmetry.space_group_name_H-M   'P 1'
#
loop_
_entity.id
_entity.type
_entity.pdbx_description
1 polymer ?
#
loop_
_entity_poly.entity_id
_entity_poly.type
_entity_poly.pdbx_seq_one_letter_code
_entity_poly.pdbx_strand_id
1 'polypeptide(L)'
;MHNKMTVLADTIAKKSRRGLGAARLLMGLSAFLLVTSVIAVVLCTRVEWSRSMPYLMWVHVAILLVFGAGALAARRLHSDSSVRASPRPRELFAPWVVVVALASVAAAAPNWAGIPVGMGKSPDGTKVTSRHWHTSADGTRFYESINRGAPTQISQAEYEELERGNFAAFARVWVLFSFISLVMWRFIALRRRDELLPVARATEPNTSVPEGGTTRESSATNGEPGWQSTAAIASIWCLTIVSNMLGFVAAPDDMVCAMPMSSQMATLVVAMPLVFFVGMALFTKRSPFLSPWIAGLVDEKFGVGSCERFVVRLKPLLLFAAAGLLGAAATAASCWRSGAGDMDWTAPLPLFLASGSIAFAIAHFVMRFRRVPGI
;
A
#
# COMPACT_ATOMS: atom_id res chain seq x y z
N MET A 1 -23.48 33.20 26.33
CA MET A 1 -22.41 32.43 25.64
C MET A 1 -22.62 30.92 25.72
N HIS A 2 -23.08 30.36 26.85
CA HIS A 2 -23.31 28.92 27.04
C HIS A 2 -24.16 28.27 25.92
N ASN A 3 -25.26 28.90 25.49
CA ASN A 3 -26.17 28.35 24.48
C ASN A 3 -25.56 28.27 23.05
N LYS A 4 -24.51 29.04 22.73
CA LYS A 4 -23.83 28.94 21.43
C LYS A 4 -22.83 27.79 21.40
N MET A 5 -22.20 27.49 22.55
CA MET A 5 -21.23 26.39 22.66
C MET A 5 -21.92 25.02 22.62
N THR A 6 -23.11 24.89 23.22
CA THR A 6 -23.92 23.65 23.18
C THR A 6 -24.35 23.31 21.75
N VAL A 7 -24.88 24.28 20.99
CA VAL A 7 -25.30 24.09 19.59
C VAL A 7 -24.13 23.69 18.68
N LEU A 8 -22.95 24.29 18.89
CA LEU A 8 -21.75 23.95 18.12
C LEU A 8 -21.28 22.53 18.43
N ALA A 9 -21.24 22.14 19.71
CA ALA A 9 -20.87 20.80 20.14
C ALA A 9 -21.81 19.73 19.56
N ASP A 10 -23.12 19.97 19.58
CA ASP A 10 -24.12 19.05 19.01
C ASP A 10 -23.96 18.90 17.49
N THR A 11 -23.67 19.99 16.78
CA THR A 11 -23.46 19.96 15.33
C THR A 11 -22.22 19.14 14.97
N ILE A 12 -21.12 19.31 15.72
CA ILE A 12 -19.88 18.54 15.55
C ILE A 12 -20.13 17.05 15.86
N ALA A 13 -20.81 16.75 16.97
CA ALA A 13 -21.12 15.38 17.36
C ALA A 13 -22.02 14.67 16.33
N LYS A 14 -22.99 15.37 15.74
CA LYS A 14 -23.87 14.83 14.68
C LYS A 14 -23.10 14.55 13.39
N LYS A 15 -22.21 15.47 12.97
CA LYS A 15 -21.35 15.29 11.79
C LYS A 15 -20.38 14.12 11.97
N SER A 16 -19.76 14.01 13.15
CA SER A 16 -18.82 12.92 13.45
C SER A 16 -19.52 11.56 13.52
N ARG A 17 -20.70 11.46 14.16
CA ARG A 17 -21.52 10.23 14.18
C ARG A 17 -21.88 9.74 12.77
N ARG A 18 -22.29 10.64 11.87
CA ARG A 18 -22.55 10.30 10.46
C ARG A 18 -21.29 9.78 9.75
N GLY A 19 -20.15 10.44 9.97
CA GLY A 19 -18.87 10.01 9.40
C GLY A 19 -18.43 8.63 9.89
N LEU A 20 -18.64 8.32 11.17
CA LEU A 20 -18.33 7.00 11.74
C LEU A 20 -19.26 5.92 11.16
N GLY A 21 -20.55 6.21 11.03
CA GLY A 21 -21.51 5.30 10.37
C GLY A 21 -21.10 4.96 8.94
N ALA A 22 -20.75 5.97 8.15
CA ALA A 22 -20.26 5.78 6.78
C ALA A 22 -18.97 4.96 6.72
N ALA A 23 -18.01 5.23 7.63
CA ALA A 23 -16.76 4.47 7.68
C ALA A 23 -16.99 2.98 8.01
N ARG A 24 -17.92 2.68 8.94
CA ARG A 24 -18.29 1.30 9.27
C ARG A 24 -19.00 0.59 8.11
N LEU A 25 -19.90 1.29 7.42
CA LEU A 25 -20.56 0.75 6.23
C LEU A 25 -19.54 0.39 5.15
N LEU A 26 -18.60 1.28 4.85
CA LEU A 26 -17.58 1.06 3.82
C LEU A 26 -16.52 0.03 4.24
N MET A 27 -16.27 -0.11 5.55
CA MET A 27 -15.50 -1.24 6.09
C MET A 27 -16.24 -2.57 5.85
N GLY A 28 -17.54 -2.63 6.12
CA GLY A 28 -18.37 -3.81 5.83
C GLY A 28 -18.42 -4.14 4.35
N LEU A 29 -18.55 -3.13 3.49
CA LEU A 29 -18.48 -3.30 2.04
C LEU A 29 -17.11 -3.81 1.59
N SER A 30 -16.01 -3.32 2.18
CA SER A 30 -14.65 -3.82 1.90
C SER A 30 -14.49 -5.29 2.31
N ALA A 31 -15.09 -5.71 3.44
CA ALA A 31 -15.09 -7.10 3.86
C ALA A 31 -15.91 -7.99 2.90
N PHE A 32 -17.07 -7.51 2.44
CA PHE A 32 -17.88 -8.21 1.43
C PHE A 32 -17.12 -8.35 0.09
N LEU A 33 -16.46 -7.28 -0.37
CA LEU A 33 -15.63 -7.32 -1.58
C LEU A 33 -14.45 -8.27 -1.41
N LEU A 34 -13.84 -8.34 -0.22
CA LEU A 34 -12.78 -9.30 0.08
C LEU A 34 -13.27 -10.74 -0.04
N VAL A 35 -14.40 -11.07 0.58
CA VAL A 35 -15.00 -12.42 0.47
C VAL A 35 -15.34 -12.74 -0.98
N THR A 36 -15.95 -11.81 -1.72
CA THR A 36 -16.28 -11.98 -3.14
C THR A 36 -15.02 -12.19 -3.99
N SER A 37 -13.93 -11.48 -3.68
CA SER A 37 -12.64 -11.65 -4.35
C SER A 37 -12.02 -13.02 -4.08
N VAL A 38 -12.15 -13.55 -2.85
CA VAL A 38 -11.72 -14.92 -2.53
C VAL A 38 -12.56 -15.94 -3.28
N ILE A 39 -13.88 -15.75 -3.37
CA ILE A 39 -14.76 -16.60 -4.19
C ILE A 39 -14.31 -16.57 -5.65
N ALA A 40 -13.98 -15.39 -6.19
CA ALA A 40 -13.44 -15.26 -7.55
C ALA A 40 -12.15 -16.07 -7.75
N VAL A 41 -11.23 -16.07 -6.78
CA VAL A 41 -10.03 -16.94 -6.84
C VAL A 41 -10.42 -18.42 -6.89
N VAL A 42 -11.40 -18.84 -6.08
CA VAL A 42 -11.89 -20.22 -6.07
C VAL A 42 -12.53 -20.60 -7.41
N LEU A 43 -13.33 -19.72 -8.02
CA LEU A 43 -13.92 -19.94 -9.34
C LEU A 43 -12.85 -20.11 -10.43
N CYS A 44 -11.70 -19.46 -10.28
CA CYS A 44 -10.58 -19.62 -11.21
C CYS A 44 -9.75 -20.90 -11.02
N THR A 45 -10.06 -21.73 -10.02
CA THR A 45 -9.38 -23.04 -9.84
C THR A 45 -9.79 -24.08 -10.88
N ARG A 46 -10.92 -23.87 -11.57
CA ARG A 46 -11.44 -24.77 -12.61
C ARG A 46 -11.89 -23.97 -13.83
N VAL A 47 -11.69 -24.52 -15.02
CA VAL A 47 -12.04 -23.86 -16.29
C VAL A 47 -13.55 -23.64 -16.39
N GLU A 48 -14.37 -24.63 -16.02
CA GLU A 48 -15.82 -24.54 -16.15
C GLU A 48 -16.40 -23.43 -15.27
N TRP A 49 -15.82 -23.22 -14.08
CA TRP A 49 -16.25 -22.20 -13.13
C TRP A 49 -15.78 -20.80 -13.51
N SER A 50 -14.60 -20.71 -14.13
CA SER A 50 -14.02 -19.43 -14.57
C SER A 50 -14.88 -18.69 -15.60
N ARG A 51 -15.74 -19.40 -16.32
CA ARG A 51 -16.75 -18.81 -17.23
C ARG A 51 -17.72 -17.85 -16.53
N SER A 52 -17.83 -17.93 -15.20
CA SER A 52 -18.65 -17.01 -14.40
C SER A 52 -17.92 -15.70 -14.05
N MET A 53 -16.60 -15.61 -14.26
CA MET A 53 -15.79 -14.44 -13.89
C MET A 53 -16.21 -13.13 -14.54
N PRO A 54 -16.63 -13.08 -15.82
CA PRO A 54 -17.14 -11.85 -16.42
C PRO A 54 -18.27 -11.20 -15.61
N TYR A 55 -19.14 -12.00 -14.98
CA TYR A 55 -20.23 -11.49 -14.12
C TYR A 55 -19.74 -10.90 -12.79
N LEU A 56 -18.48 -11.13 -12.41
CA LEU A 56 -17.84 -10.56 -11.22
C LEU A 56 -16.98 -9.32 -11.54
N MET A 57 -16.90 -8.87 -12.80
CA MET A 57 -16.08 -7.69 -13.16
C MET A 57 -16.51 -6.40 -12.46
N TRP A 58 -17.77 -6.29 -12.01
CA TRP A 58 -18.22 -5.16 -11.21
C TRP A 58 -17.44 -5.04 -9.88
N VAL A 59 -16.90 -6.15 -9.34
CA VAL A 59 -16.07 -6.17 -8.12
C VAL A 59 -14.86 -5.27 -8.30
N HIS A 60 -14.24 -5.27 -9.49
CA HIS A 60 -13.10 -4.41 -9.81
C HIS A 60 -13.47 -2.92 -9.63
N VAL A 61 -14.57 -2.50 -10.24
CA VAL A 61 -15.05 -1.11 -10.16
C VAL A 61 -15.42 -0.75 -8.72
N ALA A 62 -16.10 -1.65 -8.01
CA ALA A 62 -16.49 -1.43 -6.61
C ALA A 62 -15.27 -1.26 -5.70
N ILE A 63 -14.23 -2.09 -5.85
CA ILE A 63 -12.97 -1.96 -5.10
C ILE A 63 -12.33 -0.60 -5.37
N LEU A 64 -12.21 -0.18 -6.64
CA LEU A 64 -11.62 1.12 -6.99
C LEU A 64 -12.38 2.29 -6.36
N LEU A 65 -13.73 2.24 -6.37
CA LEU A 65 -14.57 3.27 -5.76
C LEU A 65 -14.42 3.31 -4.23
N VAL A 66 -14.48 2.15 -3.57
CA VAL A 66 -14.37 2.04 -2.10
C VAL A 66 -12.97 2.44 -1.62
N PHE A 67 -11.93 2.01 -2.34
CA PHE A 67 -10.55 2.39 -2.07
C PHE A 67 -10.34 3.89 -2.30
N GLY A 68 -10.78 4.42 -3.44
CA GLY A 68 -10.66 5.84 -3.78
C GLY A 68 -11.39 6.75 -2.77
N ALA A 69 -12.61 6.38 -2.38
CA ALA A 69 -13.34 7.07 -1.32
C ALA A 69 -12.60 7.04 0.03
N GLY A 70 -11.95 5.91 0.35
CA GLY A 70 -11.15 5.77 1.56
C GLY A 70 -9.91 6.65 1.54
N ALA A 71 -9.20 6.69 0.41
CA ALA A 71 -8.04 7.56 0.22
C ALA A 71 -8.43 9.05 0.37
N LEU A 72 -9.55 9.48 -0.23
CA LEU A 72 -10.07 10.84 -0.08
C LEU A 72 -10.49 11.14 1.37
N ALA A 73 -11.15 10.21 2.05
CA ALA A 73 -11.53 10.37 3.45
C ALA A 73 -10.31 10.44 4.38
N ALA A 74 -9.30 9.60 4.16
CA ALA A 74 -8.03 9.62 4.89
C ALA A 74 -7.29 10.95 4.70
N ARG A 75 -7.29 11.50 3.48
CA ARG A 75 -6.71 12.83 3.19
C ARG A 75 -7.42 13.94 3.97
N ARG A 76 -8.76 13.94 4.00
CA ARG A 76 -9.55 14.93 4.76
C ARG A 76 -9.32 14.84 6.26
N LEU A 77 -9.09 13.64 6.79
CA LEU A 77 -8.73 13.50 8.19
C LEU A 77 -7.36 14.15 8.51
N HIS A 78 -6.43 14.26 7.56
CA HIS A 78 -5.13 14.88 7.81
C HIS A 78 -5.21 16.42 7.91
N SER A 79 -6.17 17.07 7.24
CA SER A 79 -6.35 18.53 7.33
C SER A 79 -6.94 18.97 8.66
N ASP A 80 -7.77 18.12 9.28
CA ASP A 80 -8.37 18.38 10.59
C ASP A 80 -7.33 18.04 11.67
N SER A 81 -6.59 19.08 12.08
CA SER A 81 -5.29 19.09 12.76
C SER A 81 -5.26 18.61 14.22
N SER A 82 -6.17 17.74 14.67
CA SER A 82 -6.04 17.14 16.01
C SER A 82 -4.96 16.06 16.00
N VAL A 83 -3.71 16.48 16.17
CA VAL A 83 -2.47 15.67 16.22
C VAL A 83 -2.53 14.49 17.20
N ARG A 84 -3.50 14.45 18.12
CA ARG A 84 -3.58 13.46 19.20
C ARG A 84 -4.35 12.17 18.91
N ALA A 85 -5.12 12.07 17.83
CA ALA A 85 -6.03 10.93 17.60
C ALA A 85 -5.51 9.92 16.55
N SER A 86 -4.30 9.41 16.72
CA SER A 86 -3.87 8.24 15.94
C SER A 86 -4.29 6.96 16.65
N PRO A 87 -4.95 6.01 15.96
CA PRO A 87 -5.29 4.72 16.54
C PRO A 87 -4.04 4.01 17.07
N ARG A 88 -4.17 3.35 18.22
CA ARG A 88 -3.06 2.56 18.78
C ARG A 88 -2.76 1.37 17.83
N PRO A 89 -1.50 0.98 17.61
CA PRO A 89 -1.15 -0.14 16.73
C PRO A 89 -1.91 -1.43 17.04
N ARG A 90 -2.08 -1.76 18.34
CA ARG A 90 -2.85 -2.93 18.80
C ARG A 90 -4.32 -2.93 18.37
N GLU A 91 -4.89 -1.75 18.15
CA GLU A 91 -6.29 -1.60 17.71
C GLU A 91 -6.39 -1.68 16.19
N LEU A 92 -5.41 -1.12 15.48
CA LEU A 92 -5.32 -1.23 14.02
C LEU A 92 -5.06 -2.69 13.60
N PHE A 93 -4.06 -3.32 14.20
CA PHE A 93 -3.66 -4.72 14.00
C PHE A 93 -4.29 -5.65 15.04
N ALA A 94 -5.59 -5.50 15.26
CA ALA A 94 -6.32 -6.44 16.10
C ALA A 94 -6.12 -7.89 15.57
N PRO A 95 -6.14 -8.93 16.44
CA PRO A 95 -5.83 -10.30 16.03
C PRO A 95 -6.61 -10.78 14.80
N TRP A 96 -7.88 -10.41 14.68
CA TRP A 96 -8.70 -10.75 13.52
C TRP A 96 -8.20 -10.12 12.22
N VAL A 97 -7.63 -8.90 12.25
CA VAL A 97 -7.06 -8.25 11.06
C VAL A 97 -5.84 -9.02 10.59
N VAL A 98 -5.01 -9.51 11.51
CA VAL A 98 -3.83 -10.33 11.20
C VAL A 98 -4.26 -11.67 10.59
N VAL A 99 -5.27 -12.33 11.17
CA VAL A 99 -5.84 -13.57 10.61
C VAL A 99 -6.37 -13.35 9.19
N VAL A 100 -7.13 -12.28 8.98
CA VAL A 100 -7.64 -11.91 7.66
C VAL A 100 -6.51 -11.56 6.69
N ALA A 101 -5.44 -10.90 7.15
CA ALA A 101 -4.27 -10.60 6.35
C ALA A 101 -3.59 -11.89 5.86
N LEU A 102 -3.34 -12.84 6.77
CA LEU A 102 -2.74 -14.13 6.44
C LEU A 102 -3.61 -14.92 5.45
N ALA A 103 -4.92 -14.95 5.66
CA ALA A 103 -5.86 -15.59 4.73
C ALA A 103 -5.85 -14.90 3.36
N SER A 104 -5.78 -13.57 3.32
CA SER A 104 -5.71 -12.79 2.08
C SER A 104 -4.42 -13.06 1.32
N VAL A 105 -3.28 -13.14 2.02
CA VAL A 105 -1.99 -13.52 1.42
C VAL A 105 -2.04 -14.95 0.88
N ALA A 106 -2.59 -15.89 1.65
CA ALA A 106 -2.73 -17.28 1.22
C ALA A 106 -3.63 -17.43 -0.01
N ALA A 107 -4.73 -16.66 -0.10
CA ALA A 107 -5.62 -16.64 -1.25
C ALA A 107 -5.03 -15.91 -2.47
N ALA A 108 -4.21 -14.87 -2.24
CA ALA A 108 -3.52 -14.14 -3.30
C ALA A 108 -2.29 -14.91 -3.84
N ALA A 109 -1.82 -15.94 -3.12
CA ALA A 109 -0.65 -16.70 -3.51
C ALA A 109 -0.86 -17.46 -4.84
N PRO A 110 0.20 -17.63 -5.65
CA PRO A 110 0.13 -18.28 -6.96
C PRO A 110 -0.23 -19.77 -6.90
N ASN A 111 -0.21 -20.38 -5.72
CA ASN A 111 -0.25 -21.81 -5.47
C ASN A 111 -1.59 -22.49 -5.88
N TRP A 112 -2.66 -21.72 -6.06
CA TRP A 112 -4.03 -22.23 -6.29
C TRP A 112 -4.36 -22.48 -7.76
N ALA A 113 -3.64 -21.79 -8.64
CA ALA A 113 -3.81 -21.82 -10.08
C ALA A 113 -2.52 -21.25 -10.65
N GLY A 114 -1.74 -22.07 -11.38
CA GLY A 114 -0.64 -21.53 -12.15
C GLY A 114 -1.12 -20.33 -12.95
N ILE A 115 -0.29 -19.32 -13.13
CA ILE A 115 -0.58 -18.24 -14.07
C ILE A 115 0.05 -18.70 -15.39
N PRO A 116 -0.66 -19.42 -16.28
CA PRO A 116 -0.12 -19.91 -17.56
C PRO A 116 0.10 -18.78 -18.57
N VAL A 117 0.20 -17.52 -18.11
CA VAL A 117 0.46 -16.37 -18.99
C VAL A 117 1.79 -16.54 -19.71
N GLY A 118 2.67 -17.45 -19.25
CA GLY A 118 3.67 -18.08 -20.11
C GLY A 118 4.60 -17.06 -20.76
N MET A 119 5.03 -16.07 -19.98
CA MET A 119 5.98 -15.03 -20.41
C MET A 119 7.43 -15.57 -20.44
N GLY A 120 7.58 -16.85 -20.76
CA GLY A 120 8.85 -17.57 -20.80
C GLY A 120 9.44 -17.51 -22.20
N LYS A 121 9.89 -18.66 -22.71
CA LYS A 121 10.26 -18.81 -24.12
C LYS A 121 9.13 -19.53 -24.86
N SER A 122 8.79 -19.06 -26.05
CA SER A 122 7.92 -19.79 -26.98
C SER A 122 8.62 -21.07 -27.47
N PRO A 123 7.90 -21.98 -28.15
CA PRO A 123 8.47 -23.26 -28.59
C PRO A 123 9.70 -23.13 -29.51
N ASP A 124 9.81 -22.01 -30.22
CA ASP A 124 10.95 -21.64 -31.07
C ASP A 124 12.14 -21.05 -30.29
N GLY A 125 12.05 -20.98 -28.95
CA GLY A 125 13.06 -20.42 -28.07
C GLY A 125 13.05 -18.89 -27.99
N THR A 126 12.16 -18.20 -28.72
CA THR A 126 12.07 -16.73 -28.63
C THR A 126 11.41 -16.33 -27.32
N LYS A 127 11.88 -15.22 -26.74
CA LYS A 127 11.39 -14.74 -25.44
C LYS A 127 10.01 -14.10 -25.62
N VAL A 128 9.03 -14.48 -24.79
CA VAL A 128 7.65 -13.98 -24.88
C VAL A 128 7.54 -12.58 -24.25
N THR A 129 7.76 -11.62 -25.15
CA THR A 129 7.33 -10.23 -25.26
C THR A 129 6.03 -9.74 -24.63
N SER A 130 4.97 -10.23 -25.25
CA SER A 130 3.59 -9.80 -25.12
C SER A 130 2.77 -10.96 -25.63
N ARG A 131 1.61 -11.19 -25.01
CA ARG A 131 0.74 -12.30 -25.35
C ARG A 131 -0.68 -11.77 -25.37
N HIS A 132 -1.32 -11.86 -26.52
CA HIS A 132 -2.72 -11.47 -26.70
C HIS A 132 -3.47 -12.66 -27.26
N TRP A 133 -4.70 -12.84 -26.84
CA TRP A 133 -5.60 -13.83 -27.40
C TRP A 133 -6.94 -13.18 -27.72
N HIS A 134 -7.58 -13.64 -28.78
CA HIS A 134 -8.87 -13.15 -29.21
C HIS A 134 -9.66 -14.26 -29.89
N THR A 135 -10.97 -14.08 -29.93
CA THR A 135 -11.87 -14.94 -30.70
C THR A 135 -12.19 -14.27 -32.03
N SER A 136 -12.37 -15.04 -33.10
CA SER A 136 -12.88 -14.55 -34.38
C SER A 136 -14.24 -13.88 -34.21
N ALA A 137 -14.61 -13.03 -35.18
CA ALA A 137 -15.91 -12.35 -35.19
C ALA A 137 -17.11 -13.33 -35.18
N ASP A 138 -16.93 -14.53 -35.73
CA ASP A 138 -17.93 -15.61 -35.74
C ASP A 138 -17.96 -16.44 -34.44
N GLY A 139 -17.02 -16.22 -33.51
CA GLY A 139 -16.96 -16.94 -32.23
C GLY A 139 -16.39 -18.37 -32.30
N THR A 140 -16.00 -18.85 -33.48
CA THR A 140 -15.65 -20.27 -33.71
C THR A 140 -14.16 -20.59 -33.69
N ARG A 141 -13.31 -19.58 -33.89
CA ARG A 141 -11.86 -19.72 -33.98
C ARG A 141 -11.19 -18.86 -32.93
N PHE A 142 -10.14 -19.41 -32.33
CA PHE A 142 -9.39 -18.77 -31.27
C PHE A 142 -7.97 -18.54 -31.74
N TYR A 143 -7.45 -17.36 -31.45
CA TYR A 143 -6.14 -16.94 -31.93
C TYR A 143 -5.32 -16.41 -30.78
N GLU A 144 -4.03 -16.69 -30.85
CA GLU A 144 -3.00 -16.15 -29.98
C GLU A 144 -1.97 -15.40 -30.80
N SER A 145 -1.51 -14.26 -30.32
CA SER A 145 -0.37 -13.55 -30.90
C SER A 145 0.68 -13.32 -29.82
N ILE A 146 1.90 -13.78 -30.09
CA ILE A 146 3.09 -13.59 -29.25
C ILE A 146 3.96 -12.50 -29.89
N ASN A 147 4.43 -11.54 -29.09
CA ASN A 147 5.40 -10.50 -29.51
C ASN A 147 4.92 -9.61 -30.66
N ARG A 148 3.60 -9.38 -30.78
CA ARG A 148 2.97 -8.75 -31.97
C ARG A 148 3.22 -9.51 -33.29
N GLY A 149 3.61 -10.78 -33.20
CA GLY A 149 3.74 -11.68 -34.34
C GLY A 149 2.39 -12.01 -34.97
N ALA A 150 2.45 -12.77 -36.06
CA ALA A 150 1.25 -13.25 -36.74
C ALA A 150 0.38 -14.07 -35.77
N PRO A 151 -0.95 -13.88 -35.77
CA PRO A 151 -1.84 -14.65 -34.93
C PRO A 151 -1.80 -16.13 -35.33
N THR A 152 -1.48 -16.98 -34.38
CA THR A 152 -1.52 -18.44 -34.49
C THR A 152 -2.85 -18.94 -33.96
N GLN A 153 -3.52 -19.80 -34.71
CA GLN A 153 -4.76 -20.41 -34.24
C GLN A 153 -4.46 -21.38 -33.09
N ILE A 154 -5.21 -21.27 -32.01
CA ILE A 154 -5.15 -22.14 -30.84
C ILE A 154 -6.47 -22.89 -30.67
N SER A 155 -6.44 -23.97 -29.91
CA SER A 155 -7.65 -24.70 -29.53
C SER A 155 -8.51 -23.89 -28.55
N GLN A 156 -9.80 -24.20 -28.49
CA GLN A 156 -10.71 -23.60 -27.50
C GLN A 156 -10.24 -23.88 -26.06
N ALA A 157 -9.73 -25.09 -25.80
CA ALA A 157 -9.24 -25.48 -24.48
C ALA A 157 -8.03 -24.63 -24.05
N GLU A 158 -7.10 -24.35 -24.97
CA GLU A 158 -5.97 -23.45 -24.70
C GLU A 158 -6.43 -22.02 -24.44
N TYR A 159 -7.40 -21.52 -25.22
CA TYR A 159 -7.97 -20.19 -25.03
C TYR A 159 -8.63 -20.04 -23.65
N GLU A 160 -9.48 -21.01 -23.26
CA GLU A 160 -10.17 -21.00 -21.97
C GLU A 160 -9.20 -21.09 -20.78
N GLU A 161 -8.10 -21.83 -20.95
CA GLU A 161 -7.04 -21.93 -19.94
C GLU A 161 -6.26 -20.60 -19.79
N LEU A 162 -6.00 -19.90 -20.90
CA LEU A 162 -5.40 -18.56 -20.88
C LEU A 162 -6.31 -17.53 -20.22
N GLU A 163 -7.60 -17.53 -20.56
CA GLU A 163 -8.59 -16.66 -19.92
C GLU A 163 -8.69 -16.94 -18.42
N ARG A 164 -8.78 -18.21 -18.02
CA ARG A 164 -8.79 -18.62 -16.62
C ARG A 164 -7.55 -18.10 -15.88
N GLY A 165 -6.37 -18.24 -16.48
CA GLY A 165 -5.12 -17.73 -15.93
C GLY A 165 -5.14 -16.21 -15.70
N ASN A 166 -5.67 -15.47 -16.68
CA ASN A 166 -5.81 -14.02 -16.59
C ASN A 166 -6.82 -13.62 -15.49
N PHE A 167 -8.00 -14.26 -15.45
CA PHE A 167 -8.99 -14.03 -14.41
C PHE A 167 -8.48 -14.37 -13.01
N ALA A 168 -7.69 -15.45 -12.86
CA ALA A 168 -7.04 -15.81 -11.60
C ALA A 168 -6.10 -14.68 -11.12
N ALA A 169 -5.30 -14.12 -12.03
CA ALA A 169 -4.41 -13.01 -11.70
C ALA A 169 -5.19 -11.77 -11.22
N PHE A 170 -6.25 -11.38 -11.92
CA PHE A 170 -7.11 -10.27 -11.50
C PHE A 170 -7.77 -10.52 -10.13
N ALA A 171 -8.34 -11.71 -9.92
CA ALA A 171 -9.00 -12.06 -8.67
C ALA A 171 -8.05 -11.97 -7.46
N ARG A 172 -6.79 -12.38 -7.61
CA ARG A 172 -5.75 -12.26 -6.57
C ARG A 172 -5.44 -10.79 -6.24
N VAL A 173 -5.33 -9.94 -7.26
CA VAL A 173 -5.16 -8.50 -7.06
C VAL A 173 -6.37 -7.92 -6.32
N TRP A 174 -7.59 -8.35 -6.66
CA TRP A 174 -8.81 -7.91 -5.97
C TRP A 174 -8.81 -8.27 -4.49
N VAL A 175 -8.33 -9.47 -4.12
CA VAL A 175 -8.16 -9.89 -2.71
C VAL A 175 -7.26 -8.89 -1.96
N LEU A 176 -6.09 -8.57 -2.51
CA LEU A 176 -5.15 -7.64 -1.88
C LEU A 176 -5.72 -6.24 -1.72
N PHE A 177 -6.31 -5.68 -2.78
CA PHE A 177 -6.89 -4.33 -2.74
C PHE A 177 -8.12 -4.24 -1.82
N SER A 178 -8.94 -5.29 -1.76
CA SER A 178 -10.07 -5.36 -0.82
C SER A 178 -9.60 -5.39 0.63
N PHE A 179 -8.56 -6.17 0.93
CA PHE A 179 -7.95 -6.20 2.25
C PHE A 179 -7.35 -4.84 2.65
N ILE A 180 -6.59 -4.19 1.76
CA ILE A 180 -6.03 -2.85 2.02
C ILE A 180 -7.16 -1.84 2.26
N SER A 181 -8.24 -1.90 1.48
CA SER A 181 -9.43 -1.06 1.67
C SER A 181 -10.07 -1.28 3.04
N LEU A 182 -10.19 -2.53 3.48
CA LEU A 182 -10.72 -2.90 4.78
C LEU A 182 -9.90 -2.29 5.92
N VAL A 183 -8.56 -2.42 5.86
CA VAL A 183 -7.64 -1.84 6.87
C VAL A 183 -7.72 -0.32 6.87
N MET A 184 -7.79 0.32 5.70
CA MET A 184 -7.92 1.77 5.57
C MET A 184 -9.23 2.28 6.18
N TRP A 185 -10.37 1.64 5.90
CA TRP A 185 -11.66 2.04 6.48
C TRP A 185 -11.73 1.76 7.98
N ARG A 186 -11.08 0.69 8.45
CA ARG A 186 -10.88 0.46 9.88
C ARG A 186 -10.11 1.61 10.54
N PHE A 187 -9.00 2.04 9.94
CA PHE A 187 -8.22 3.18 10.44
C PHE A 187 -9.08 4.45 10.54
N ILE A 188 -9.84 4.76 9.50
CA ILE A 188 -10.77 5.91 9.45
C ILE A 188 -11.83 5.79 10.55
N ALA A 189 -12.41 4.61 10.74
CA ALA A 189 -13.44 4.38 11.76
C ALA A 189 -12.90 4.52 13.18
N LEU A 190 -11.69 4.00 13.46
CA LEU A 190 -11.03 4.14 14.77
C LEU A 190 -10.74 5.61 15.06
N ARG A 191 -10.19 6.35 14.08
CA ARG A 191 -9.89 7.77 14.24
C ARG A 191 -11.14 8.60 14.55
N ARG A 192 -12.23 8.38 13.80
CA ARG A 192 -13.51 9.07 14.05
C ARG A 192 -14.15 8.70 15.39
N ARG A 193 -13.95 7.46 15.86
CA ARG A 193 -14.40 7.05 17.20
C ARG A 193 -13.65 7.83 18.29
N ASP A 194 -12.34 7.96 18.15
CA ASP A 194 -11.52 8.67 19.13
C ASP A 194 -11.85 10.17 19.18
N GLU A 195 -12.28 10.77 18.07
CA GLU A 195 -12.80 12.15 18.04
C GLU A 195 -14.11 12.33 18.84
N LEU A 196 -14.92 11.28 19.01
CA LEU A 196 -16.19 11.34 19.75
C LEU A 196 -16.02 11.20 21.27
N LEU A 197 -14.96 10.52 21.74
CA LEU A 197 -14.74 10.23 23.17
C LEU A 197 -14.50 11.48 24.05
N PRO A 198 -13.70 12.48 23.64
CA PRO A 198 -13.48 13.70 24.42
C PRO A 198 -14.74 14.56 24.56
N VAL A 199 -15.59 14.60 23.52
CA VAL A 199 -16.84 15.37 23.54
C VAL A 199 -17.78 14.83 24.62
N ALA A 200 -17.87 13.50 24.73
CA ALA A 200 -18.70 12.84 25.75
C ALA A 200 -18.23 13.15 27.19
N ARG A 201 -16.90 13.18 27.43
CA ARG A 201 -16.35 13.53 28.75
C ARG A 201 -16.51 15.01 29.11
N ALA A 202 -16.46 15.90 28.12
CA ALA A 202 -16.69 17.33 28.35
C ALA A 202 -18.17 17.67 28.64
N THR A 203 -19.09 16.74 28.40
CA THR A 203 -20.51 16.89 28.74
C THR A 203 -20.86 16.32 30.11
N GLU A 204 -19.94 15.62 30.78
CA GLU A 204 -20.12 15.26 32.19
C GLU A 204 -19.91 16.53 33.05
N PRO A 205 -20.86 16.90 33.93
CA PRO A 205 -20.69 18.06 34.78
C PRO A 205 -19.49 17.84 35.69
N ASN A 206 -18.51 18.75 35.61
CA ASN A 206 -17.32 18.80 36.47
C ASN A 206 -17.72 18.74 37.96
N THR A 207 -17.76 17.55 38.55
CA THR A 207 -17.61 17.38 39.99
C THR A 207 -16.11 17.34 40.28
N SER A 208 -15.62 18.42 40.90
CA SER A 208 -14.29 18.62 41.51
C SER A 208 -13.07 18.56 40.57
N VAL A 209 -12.60 19.73 40.14
CA VAL A 209 -11.22 19.93 39.68
C VAL A 209 -10.35 20.21 40.92
N PRO A 210 -9.27 19.45 41.17
CA PRO A 210 -8.26 19.84 42.16
C PRO A 210 -7.44 21.01 41.58
N GLU A 211 -7.51 22.17 42.23
CA GLU A 211 -6.59 23.28 42.02
C GLU A 211 -5.19 22.86 42.47
N GLY A 212 -4.25 22.70 41.54
CA GLY A 212 -2.85 22.45 41.91
C GLY A 212 -2.06 21.64 40.89
N GLY A 213 -1.85 22.19 39.69
CA GLY A 213 -1.02 21.55 38.68
C GLY A 213 -0.26 22.58 37.86
N THR A 214 0.89 22.99 38.36
CA THR A 214 1.87 23.90 37.74
C THR A 214 2.02 23.65 36.24
N THR A 215 1.65 24.65 35.43
CA THR A 215 1.98 24.76 34.02
C THR A 215 3.49 24.85 33.88
N ARG A 216 4.13 23.71 33.64
CA ARG A 216 5.55 23.64 33.26
C ARG A 216 5.63 24.12 31.81
N GLU A 217 5.86 25.43 31.63
CA GLU A 217 6.30 26.01 30.36
C GLU A 217 7.63 25.35 29.98
N SER A 218 7.53 24.30 29.17
CA SER A 218 8.68 23.73 28.47
C SER A 218 9.08 24.74 27.39
N SER A 219 10.03 25.61 27.73
CA SER A 219 10.78 26.43 26.77
C SER A 219 11.46 25.50 25.77
N ALA A 220 10.80 25.25 24.64
CA ALA A 220 11.36 24.51 23.53
C ALA A 220 12.49 25.36 22.95
N THR A 221 13.72 25.08 23.36
CA THR A 221 14.91 25.66 22.76
C THR A 221 14.95 25.24 21.29
N ASN A 222 14.85 26.21 20.40
CA ASN A 222 15.05 26.07 18.95
C ASN A 222 16.53 25.80 18.64
N GLY A 223 17.13 24.80 19.28
CA GLY A 223 18.49 24.37 18.97
C GLY A 223 18.54 23.84 17.55
N GLU A 224 19.45 24.37 16.75
CA GLU A 224 19.69 23.87 15.41
C GLU A 224 19.91 22.35 15.45
N PRO A 225 19.33 21.60 14.51
CA PRO A 225 19.45 20.14 14.49
C PRO A 225 20.92 19.75 14.37
N GLY A 226 21.44 19.09 15.42
CA GLY A 226 22.82 18.64 15.48
C GLY A 226 23.18 17.76 14.27
N TRP A 227 24.40 17.94 13.77
CA TRP A 227 25.00 17.24 12.63
C TRP A 227 24.83 15.71 12.69
N GLN A 228 24.71 15.15 13.89
CA GLN A 228 24.48 13.73 14.15
C GLN A 228 23.18 13.20 13.52
N SER A 229 22.10 14.00 13.51
CA SER A 229 20.83 13.58 12.88
C SER A 229 20.95 13.55 11.36
N THR A 230 21.62 14.55 10.77
CA THR A 230 21.88 14.64 9.34
C THR A 230 22.79 13.49 8.88
N ALA A 231 23.85 13.20 9.63
CA ALA A 231 24.75 12.08 9.35
C ALA A 231 24.01 10.74 9.40
N ALA A 232 23.17 10.50 10.42
CA ALA A 232 22.39 9.27 10.53
C ALA A 232 21.38 9.09 9.36
N ILE A 233 20.70 10.17 8.96
CA ILE A 233 19.80 10.16 7.79
C ILE A 233 20.59 9.83 6.52
N ALA A 234 21.73 10.49 6.29
CA ALA A 234 22.57 10.25 5.14
C ALA A 234 23.09 8.80 5.10
N SER A 235 23.47 8.22 6.25
CA SER A 235 23.89 6.82 6.33
C SER A 235 22.75 5.85 6.01
N ILE A 236 21.52 6.11 6.47
CA ILE A 236 20.35 5.25 6.14
C ILE A 236 20.03 5.33 4.65
N TRP A 237 20.08 6.53 4.06
CA TRP A 237 19.94 6.73 2.62
C TRP A 237 21.01 5.94 1.84
N CYS A 238 22.28 6.10 2.21
CA CYS A 238 23.40 5.42 1.57
C CYS A 238 23.26 3.89 1.68
N LEU A 239 22.97 3.37 2.88
CA LEU A 239 22.79 1.94 3.12
C LEU A 239 21.63 1.37 2.29
N THR A 240 20.51 2.07 2.21
CA THR A 240 19.33 1.60 1.46
C THR A 240 19.59 1.62 -0.04
N ILE A 241 20.27 2.66 -0.55
CA ILE A 241 20.68 2.75 -1.95
C ILE A 241 21.65 1.62 -2.29
N VAL A 242 22.71 1.45 -1.51
CA VAL A 242 23.73 0.43 -1.75
C VAL A 242 23.16 -0.98 -1.64
N SER A 243 22.32 -1.25 -0.64
CA SER A 243 21.69 -2.57 -0.47
C SER A 243 20.74 -2.92 -1.62
N ASN A 244 19.97 -1.94 -2.11
CA ASN A 244 19.16 -2.14 -3.32
C ASN A 244 20.06 -2.43 -4.52
N MET A 245 21.07 -1.59 -4.78
CA MET A 245 22.00 -1.79 -5.90
C MET A 245 22.65 -3.18 -5.89
N LEU A 246 23.12 -3.65 -4.73
CA LEU A 246 23.73 -4.97 -4.59
C LEU A 246 22.72 -6.10 -4.84
N GLY A 247 21.48 -5.95 -4.38
CA GLY A 247 20.41 -6.93 -4.64
C GLY A 247 20.07 -7.08 -6.12
N PHE A 248 20.09 -5.97 -6.87
CA PHE A 248 19.85 -6.00 -8.33
C PHE A 248 21.03 -6.54 -9.12
N VAL A 249 22.28 -6.26 -8.70
CA VAL A 249 23.47 -6.80 -9.35
C VAL A 249 23.62 -8.31 -9.12
N ALA A 250 23.10 -8.83 -8.01
CA ALA A 250 23.18 -10.26 -7.67
C ALA A 250 22.05 -11.11 -8.26
N ALA A 251 21.01 -10.48 -8.83
CA ALA A 251 19.87 -11.21 -9.37
C ALA A 251 20.21 -11.81 -10.76
N PRO A 252 19.88 -13.09 -11.02
CA PRO A 252 20.14 -13.71 -12.33
C PRO A 252 19.47 -12.95 -13.48
N ASP A 253 20.22 -12.67 -14.56
CA ASP A 253 19.76 -11.88 -15.70
C ASP A 253 18.49 -12.47 -16.37
N ASP A 254 18.31 -13.79 -16.30
CA ASP A 254 17.16 -14.52 -16.80
C ASP A 254 15.87 -14.30 -15.99
N MET A 255 15.97 -13.98 -14.70
CA MET A 255 14.83 -13.56 -13.87
C MET A 255 14.49 -12.09 -14.03
N VAL A 256 15.49 -11.25 -14.28
CA VAL A 256 15.38 -9.78 -14.21
C VAL A 256 14.93 -9.17 -15.54
N CYS A 257 15.15 -9.88 -16.65
CA CYS A 257 14.81 -9.38 -17.98
C CYS A 257 13.58 -10.07 -18.58
N ALA A 258 12.98 -11.06 -17.90
CA ALA A 258 11.83 -11.89 -18.29
C ALA A 258 10.74 -11.26 -19.20
N MET A 259 10.04 -10.25 -18.69
CA MET A 259 8.74 -9.83 -19.23
C MET A 259 8.76 -8.44 -19.87
N PRO A 260 8.35 -8.30 -21.13
CA PRO A 260 8.03 -6.94 -21.58
C PRO A 260 6.62 -6.56 -21.21
N MET A 261 6.51 -5.51 -20.40
CA MET A 261 5.25 -4.82 -20.24
C MET A 261 4.97 -3.97 -21.47
N SER A 262 3.70 -3.81 -21.83
CA SER A 262 3.31 -2.73 -22.73
C SER A 262 3.86 -1.41 -22.16
N SER A 263 4.31 -0.49 -23.01
CA SER A 263 4.85 0.81 -22.58
C SER A 263 3.90 1.56 -21.62
N GLN A 264 2.58 1.32 -21.76
CA GLN A 264 1.56 1.82 -20.85
C GLN A 264 1.63 1.19 -19.45
N MET A 265 1.78 -0.12 -19.35
CA MET A 265 1.92 -0.84 -18.08
C MET A 265 3.26 -0.54 -17.39
N ALA A 266 4.36 -0.44 -18.14
CA ALA A 266 5.66 0.00 -17.62
C ALA A 266 5.60 1.42 -17.04
N THR A 267 4.96 2.33 -17.78
CA THR A 267 4.68 3.69 -17.29
C THR A 267 3.83 3.63 -16.04
N LEU A 268 2.82 2.77 -15.96
CA LEU A 268 1.97 2.63 -14.77
C LEU A 268 2.75 2.07 -13.57
N VAL A 269 3.61 1.07 -13.75
CA VAL A 269 4.39 0.45 -12.66
C VAL A 269 5.50 1.37 -12.16
N VAL A 270 6.08 2.23 -12.99
CA VAL A 270 7.10 3.21 -12.57
C VAL A 270 6.45 4.49 -12.08
N ALA A 271 5.53 5.04 -12.87
CA ALA A 271 4.89 6.31 -12.57
C ALA A 271 3.90 6.18 -11.42
N MET A 272 3.22 5.04 -11.20
CA MET A 272 2.29 4.95 -10.07
C MET A 272 3.01 5.04 -8.72
N PRO A 273 4.09 4.29 -8.43
CA PRO A 273 4.90 4.52 -7.23
C PRO A 273 5.52 5.91 -7.23
N LEU A 274 6.04 6.44 -8.35
CA LEU A 274 6.60 7.80 -8.37
C LEU A 274 5.55 8.87 -8.04
N VAL A 275 4.45 8.90 -8.77
CA VAL A 275 3.34 9.83 -8.57
C VAL A 275 2.71 9.64 -7.19
N PHE A 276 2.56 8.39 -6.74
CA PHE A 276 2.02 8.10 -5.41
C PHE A 276 2.99 8.49 -4.30
N PHE A 277 4.24 8.02 -4.30
CA PHE A 277 5.21 8.27 -3.23
C PHE A 277 5.81 9.67 -3.28
N VAL A 278 6.17 10.21 -4.46
CA VAL A 278 6.64 11.60 -4.61
C VAL A 278 5.48 12.57 -4.44
N GLY A 279 4.31 12.30 -5.03
CA GLY A 279 3.12 13.09 -4.78
C GLY A 279 2.76 13.10 -3.29
N MET A 280 2.68 11.94 -2.65
CA MET A 280 2.47 11.89 -1.20
C MET A 280 3.60 12.58 -0.43
N ALA A 281 4.87 12.43 -0.80
CA ALA A 281 5.99 13.08 -0.12
C ALA A 281 6.00 14.61 -0.25
N LEU A 282 5.53 15.16 -1.37
CA LEU A 282 5.46 16.60 -1.61
C LEU A 282 4.17 17.21 -1.04
N PHE A 283 3.06 16.48 -1.05
CA PHE A 283 1.75 16.96 -0.61
C PHE A 283 1.44 16.63 0.86
N THR A 284 2.16 15.71 1.50
CA THR A 284 2.03 15.46 2.95
C THR A 284 3.07 16.28 3.72
N LYS A 285 2.61 17.21 4.57
CA LYS A 285 3.50 17.99 5.45
C LYS A 285 4.19 17.11 6.50
N ARG A 286 3.61 15.94 6.81
CA ARG A 286 4.14 14.94 7.75
C ARG A 286 4.00 13.56 7.12
N SER A 287 5.03 12.72 7.30
CA SER A 287 5.02 11.34 6.79
C SER A 287 3.76 10.59 7.28
N PRO A 288 3.06 9.82 6.42
CA PRO A 288 1.92 9.00 6.84
C PRO A 288 2.33 7.90 7.83
N PHE A 289 3.64 7.61 7.94
CA PHE A 289 4.22 6.70 8.93
C PHE A 289 4.55 7.39 10.26
N LEU A 290 4.38 8.72 10.36
CA LEU A 290 4.62 9.46 11.59
C LEU A 290 3.45 9.24 12.56
N SER A 291 3.63 8.29 13.47
CA SER A 291 2.63 8.06 14.52
C SER A 291 2.86 9.02 15.69
N PRO A 292 1.86 9.79 16.14
CA PRO A 292 1.97 10.73 17.26
C PRO A 292 2.52 10.14 18.56
N TRP A 293 2.28 8.84 18.82
CA TRP A 293 2.83 8.18 20.02
C TRP A 293 4.34 7.91 19.89
N ILE A 294 4.82 7.49 18.71
CA ILE A 294 6.24 7.34 18.42
C ILE A 294 6.91 8.71 18.49
N ALA A 295 6.24 9.74 17.95
CA ALA A 295 6.71 11.10 18.07
C ALA A 295 6.82 11.53 19.53
N GLY A 296 5.82 11.26 20.37
CA GLY A 296 5.87 11.53 21.80
C GLY A 296 7.01 10.81 22.52
N LEU A 297 7.21 9.52 22.25
CA LEU A 297 8.29 8.72 22.86
C LEU A 297 9.68 9.20 22.45
N VAL A 298 9.85 9.53 21.18
CA VAL A 298 11.11 10.06 20.65
C VAL A 298 11.33 11.48 21.19
N ASP A 299 10.30 12.30 21.27
CA ASP A 299 10.40 13.68 21.77
C ASP A 299 10.64 13.73 23.29
N GLU A 300 10.06 12.80 24.06
CA GLU A 300 10.30 12.65 25.50
C GLU A 300 11.75 12.28 25.78
N LYS A 301 12.33 11.41 24.94
CA LYS A 301 13.68 10.90 25.15
C LYS A 301 14.79 11.77 24.53
N PHE A 302 14.51 12.42 23.41
CA PHE A 302 15.49 13.15 22.62
C PHE A 302 15.19 14.65 22.51
N GLY A 303 14.21 15.15 23.26
CA GLY A 303 13.78 16.54 23.24
C GLY A 303 12.65 16.81 22.25
N VAL A 304 11.83 17.82 22.58
CA VAL A 304 10.61 18.17 21.83
C VAL A 304 10.92 18.47 20.35
N GLY A 305 10.17 17.82 19.46
CA GLY A 305 10.31 17.96 18.01
C GLY A 305 11.45 17.15 17.39
N SER A 306 12.15 16.30 18.14
CA SER A 306 13.21 15.44 17.61
C SER A 306 12.70 14.39 16.61
N CYS A 307 11.50 13.85 16.83
CA CYS A 307 10.88 12.93 15.89
C CYS A 307 10.48 13.64 14.59
N GLU A 308 9.88 14.82 14.71
CA GLU A 308 9.50 15.63 13.56
C GLU A 308 10.76 16.04 12.77
N ARG A 309 11.81 16.51 13.44
CA ARG A 309 13.10 16.83 12.80
C ARG A 309 13.74 15.63 12.09
N PHE A 310 13.67 14.42 12.66
CA PHE A 310 14.28 13.24 12.07
C PHE A 310 13.43 12.65 10.92
N VAL A 311 12.15 12.36 11.17
CA VAL A 311 11.29 11.64 10.21
C VAL A 311 10.81 12.53 9.07
N VAL A 312 10.54 13.81 9.31
CA VAL A 312 10.19 14.76 8.23
C VAL A 312 11.38 15.01 7.32
N ARG A 313 12.60 15.04 7.86
CA ARG A 313 13.83 15.18 7.05
C ARG A 313 14.22 13.90 6.33
N LEU A 314 14.04 12.73 6.96
CA LEU A 314 14.32 11.43 6.34
C LEU A 314 13.51 11.23 5.05
N LYS A 315 12.30 11.82 4.97
CA LYS A 315 11.35 11.67 3.86
C LYS A 315 11.29 10.23 3.36
N PRO A 316 10.89 9.26 4.21
CA PRO A 316 10.96 7.83 3.89
C PRO A 316 10.21 7.45 2.61
N LEU A 317 9.14 8.18 2.25
CA LEU A 317 8.46 8.04 0.96
C LEU A 317 9.36 8.36 -0.25
N LEU A 318 10.22 9.38 -0.17
CA LEU A 318 11.21 9.66 -1.21
C LEU A 318 12.32 8.61 -1.23
N LEU A 319 12.65 8.05 -0.07
CA LEU A 319 13.63 6.97 0.05
C LEU A 319 13.13 5.71 -0.67
N PHE A 320 11.83 5.39 -0.53
CA PHE A 320 11.17 4.36 -1.33
C PHE A 320 11.16 4.69 -2.82
N ALA A 321 10.76 5.91 -3.20
CA ALA A 321 10.73 6.32 -4.60
C ALA A 321 12.13 6.23 -5.26
N ALA A 322 13.17 6.70 -4.56
CA ALA A 322 14.55 6.64 -5.02
C ALA A 322 15.06 5.20 -5.12
N ALA A 323 14.77 4.35 -4.12
CA ALA A 323 15.13 2.93 -4.15
C ALA A 323 14.47 2.20 -5.32
N GLY A 324 13.19 2.44 -5.57
CA GLY A 324 12.46 1.87 -6.71
C GLY A 324 13.01 2.36 -8.06
N LEU A 325 13.30 3.66 -8.18
CA LEU A 325 13.89 4.25 -9.38
C LEU A 325 15.29 3.70 -9.69
N LEU A 326 16.14 3.64 -8.67
CA LEU A 326 17.49 3.10 -8.82
C LEU A 326 17.42 1.61 -9.15
N GLY A 327 16.55 0.86 -8.49
CA GLY A 327 16.31 -0.56 -8.81
C GLY A 327 15.87 -0.77 -10.25
N ALA A 328 14.92 0.04 -10.73
CA ALA A 328 14.50 0.03 -12.11
C ALA A 328 15.65 0.40 -13.08
N ALA A 329 16.44 1.43 -12.77
CA ALA A 329 17.57 1.84 -13.60
C ALA A 329 18.70 0.77 -13.64
N ALA A 330 18.99 0.12 -12.53
CA ALA A 330 19.96 -0.97 -12.45
C ALA A 330 19.49 -2.20 -13.24
N THR A 331 18.20 -2.54 -13.13
CA THR A 331 17.54 -3.59 -13.93
C THR A 331 17.63 -3.26 -15.43
N ALA A 332 17.29 -2.03 -15.82
CA ALA A 332 17.42 -1.57 -17.20
C ALA A 332 18.85 -1.71 -17.72
N ALA A 333 19.84 -1.32 -16.92
CA ALA A 333 21.25 -1.40 -17.28
C ALA A 333 21.76 -2.84 -17.41
N SER A 334 21.31 -3.77 -16.54
CA SER A 334 21.61 -5.21 -16.67
C SER A 334 20.98 -5.79 -17.93
N CYS A 335 19.71 -5.50 -18.22
CA CYS A 335 19.04 -5.98 -19.44
C CYS A 335 19.64 -5.42 -20.73
N TRP A 336 20.08 -4.16 -20.71
CA TRP A 336 20.82 -3.57 -21.82
C TRP A 336 22.16 -4.26 -22.05
N ARG A 337 22.94 -4.52 -20.99
CA ARG A 337 24.26 -5.17 -21.10
C ARG A 337 24.17 -6.63 -21.54
N SER A 338 23.15 -7.36 -21.10
CA SER A 338 22.95 -8.76 -21.46
C SER A 338 22.41 -8.96 -22.89
N GLY A 339 22.07 -7.87 -23.60
CA GLY A 339 21.50 -7.93 -24.94
C GLY A 339 20.09 -8.54 -24.97
N ALA A 340 19.44 -8.68 -23.81
CA ALA A 340 18.18 -9.40 -23.63
C ALA A 340 16.93 -8.62 -24.10
N GLY A 341 17.12 -7.43 -24.68
CA GLY A 341 16.04 -6.53 -25.12
C GLY A 341 15.35 -5.80 -23.97
N ASP A 342 14.06 -5.48 -24.15
CA ASP A 342 13.25 -4.69 -23.22
C ASP A 342 13.27 -5.21 -21.77
N MET A 343 13.27 -4.26 -20.82
CA MET A 343 13.36 -4.48 -19.38
C MET A 343 12.06 -5.08 -18.80
N ASP A 344 12.20 -6.02 -17.84
CA ASP A 344 11.08 -6.46 -16.99
C ASP A 344 10.78 -5.46 -15.89
N TRP A 345 9.68 -4.74 -16.04
CA TRP A 345 9.23 -3.74 -15.08
C TRP A 345 8.51 -4.35 -13.87
N THR A 346 8.25 -5.66 -13.85
CA THR A 346 7.64 -6.36 -12.70
C THR A 346 8.67 -6.87 -11.70
N ALA A 347 9.89 -7.19 -12.15
CA ALA A 347 11.00 -7.63 -11.29
C ALA A 347 11.38 -6.62 -10.17
N PRO A 348 11.30 -5.29 -10.38
CA PRO A 348 11.53 -4.32 -9.32
C PRO A 348 10.42 -4.29 -8.25
N LEU A 349 9.21 -4.81 -8.51
CA LEU A 349 8.06 -4.64 -7.60
C LEU A 349 8.19 -5.45 -6.29
N PRO A 350 8.57 -6.74 -6.30
CA PRO A 350 8.86 -7.48 -5.06
C PRO A 350 10.05 -6.88 -4.29
N LEU A 351 11.10 -6.44 -5.00
CA LEU A 351 12.27 -5.79 -4.42
C LEU A 351 11.93 -4.42 -3.81
N PHE A 352 11.04 -3.66 -4.45
CA PHE A 352 10.48 -2.42 -3.93
C PHE A 352 9.70 -2.67 -2.64
N LEU A 353 8.80 -3.66 -2.61
CA LEU A 353 8.04 -4.04 -1.41
C LEU A 353 8.94 -4.60 -0.29
N ALA A 354 9.98 -5.37 -0.66
CA ALA A 354 10.99 -5.87 0.28
C ALA A 354 11.83 -4.73 0.85
N SER A 355 12.22 -3.74 0.04
CA SER A 355 12.91 -2.53 0.51
C SER A 355 12.04 -1.72 1.48
N GLY A 356 10.72 -1.67 1.22
CA GLY A 356 9.65 -1.26 2.14
C GLY A 356 9.79 -1.84 3.54
N SER A 357 9.79 -3.17 3.56
CA SER A 357 9.79 -3.99 4.76
C SER A 357 11.13 -3.94 5.50
N ILE A 358 12.25 -3.93 4.76
CA ILE A 358 13.62 -3.82 5.30
C ILE A 358 13.85 -2.42 5.88
N ALA A 359 13.45 -1.34 5.19
CA ALA A 359 13.57 0.01 5.73
C ALA A 359 12.72 0.19 7.01
N PHE A 360 11.52 -0.39 7.04
CA PHE A 360 10.69 -0.42 8.24
C PHE A 360 11.33 -1.24 9.37
N ALA A 361 11.89 -2.41 9.06
CA ALA A 361 12.61 -3.26 10.02
C ALA A 361 13.87 -2.58 10.56
N ILE A 362 14.64 -1.89 9.71
CA ILE A 362 15.82 -1.10 10.11
C ILE A 362 15.39 0.07 11.00
N ALA A 363 14.32 0.79 10.65
CA ALA A 363 13.78 1.83 11.51
C ALA A 363 13.39 1.28 12.88
N HIS A 364 12.70 0.13 12.92
CA HIS A 364 12.35 -0.57 14.16
C HIS A 364 13.58 -1.04 14.95
N PHE A 365 14.59 -1.60 14.27
CA PHE A 365 15.83 -2.07 14.88
C PHE A 365 16.63 -0.91 15.48
N VAL A 366 16.76 0.22 14.75
CA VAL A 366 17.39 1.44 15.25
C VAL A 366 16.64 1.97 16.47
N MET A 367 15.30 2.00 16.44
CA MET A 367 14.49 2.41 17.59
C MET A 367 14.67 1.46 18.79
N ARG A 368 14.75 0.15 18.57
CA ARG A 368 14.98 -0.86 19.62
C ARG A 368 16.39 -0.79 20.21
N PHE A 369 17.42 -0.65 19.37
CA PHE A 369 18.82 -0.50 19.79
C PHE A 369 19.03 0.79 20.60
N ARG A 370 18.29 1.85 20.25
CA ARG A 370 18.23 3.12 21.00
C ARG A 370 17.40 3.01 22.30
N ARG A 371 16.91 1.81 22.66
CA ARG A 371 16.07 1.52 23.85
C ARG A 371 14.87 2.45 23.97
N VAL A 372 14.18 2.74 22.88
CA VAL A 372 12.94 3.55 22.93
C VAL A 372 11.87 2.73 23.67
N PRO A 373 11.29 3.23 24.78
CA PRO A 373 10.29 2.47 25.53
C PRO A 373 9.08 2.12 24.65
N GLY A 374 8.64 0.85 24.64
CA GLY A 374 7.44 0.41 23.92
C GLY A 374 7.66 -0.14 22.50
N ILE A 375 8.92 -0.31 22.07
CA ILE A 375 9.36 -1.04 20.85
C ILE A 375 10.30 -2.16 21.29
#